data_AF-A0A2V5RAI6-F1
#
_entry.id   AF-A0A2V5RAI6-F1
#
_cell.length_a   1.000
_cell.length_b   1.000
_cell.length_c   1.000
_cell.angle_alpha   90.00
_cell.angle_beta   90.00
_cell.angle_gamma   90.00
#
_symmetry.space_group_name_H-M   'P 1'
#
loop_
_entity.id
_entity.type
_entity.pdbx_description
1 polymer ?
#
loop_
_entity_poly.entity_id
_entity_poly.type
_entity_poly.pdbx_seq_one_letter_code
_entity_poly.pdbx_strand_id
1 'polypeptide(L)'
;MNAFVLGAVPLLAGASLFLVRWFVSPYPIFMRLRRKLDALTDTKKEERAKAVQGCFERSAVILKQHHSVLLPFHALSRAEGHRLESDKEVAEVCDLIQEAGYDHPFEGISPGYVPEKDWLSFLKYVKHAPNINPEEGKDYIDAS
;
A
#
# COMPACT_ATOMS: atom_id res chain seq x y z
N MET A 1 23.16 -73.92 10.00
CA MET A 1 23.37 -72.45 10.00
C MET A 1 22.68 -71.91 8.76
N ASN A 2 21.62 -71.09 8.90
CA ASN A 2 21.06 -70.16 7.89
C ASN A 2 19.65 -69.64 8.28
N ALA A 3 19.44 -69.27 9.54
CA ALA A 3 18.20 -68.62 9.98
C ALA A 3 18.25 -67.08 9.90
N PHE A 4 19.42 -66.50 9.59
CA PHE A 4 19.65 -65.05 9.64
C PHE A 4 19.27 -64.30 8.35
N VAL A 5 19.05 -65.00 7.24
CA VAL A 5 18.85 -64.36 5.93
C VAL A 5 17.38 -63.99 5.68
N LEU A 6 16.43 -64.62 6.37
CA LEU A 6 14.99 -64.40 6.15
C LEU A 6 14.38 -63.23 6.94
N GLY A 7 15.08 -62.73 7.96
CA GLY A 7 14.60 -61.60 8.80
C GLY A 7 15.11 -60.21 8.39
N ALA A 8 16.17 -60.14 7.58
CA ALA A 8 16.83 -58.86 7.26
C ALA A 8 16.23 -58.13 6.04
N VAL A 9 15.53 -58.85 5.17
CA VAL A 9 14.99 -58.29 3.90
C VAL A 9 13.78 -57.35 4.10
N PRO A 10 12.83 -57.58 5.05
CA PRO A 10 11.68 -56.69 5.19
C PRO A 10 12.02 -55.31 5.80
N LEU A 11 13.06 -55.24 6.64
CA LEU A 11 13.41 -54.01 7.37
C LEU A 11 14.14 -52.99 6.49
N LEU A 12 14.97 -53.45 5.55
CA LEU A 12 15.68 -52.57 4.61
C LEU A 12 14.75 -51.95 3.54
N ALA A 13 13.71 -52.67 3.12
CA ALA A 13 12.74 -52.18 2.14
C ALA A 13 11.75 -51.14 2.73
N GLY A 14 11.44 -51.23 4.04
CA GLY A 14 10.63 -50.23 4.72
C GLY A 14 11.35 -48.90 4.95
N ALA A 15 12.66 -48.95 5.24
CA ALA A 15 13.48 -47.76 5.46
C ALA A 15 13.69 -46.93 4.18
N SER A 16 13.75 -47.59 3.01
CA SER A 16 13.96 -46.90 1.73
C SER A 16 12.74 -46.07 1.29
N LEU A 17 11.52 -46.55 1.54
CA LEU A 17 10.29 -45.78 1.28
C LEU A 17 10.12 -44.56 2.21
N PHE A 18 10.55 -44.69 3.47
CA PHE A 18 10.50 -43.61 4.45
C PHE A 18 11.49 -42.47 4.13
N LEU A 19 12.67 -42.79 3.63
CA LEU A 19 13.67 -41.77 3.26
C LEU A 19 13.28 -41.01 1.99
N VAL A 20 12.67 -41.67 0.99
CA VAL A 20 12.20 -41.02 -0.24
C VAL A 20 11.08 -40.01 0.04
N ARG A 21 10.20 -40.28 1.02
CA ARG A 21 9.13 -39.35 1.43
C ARG A 21 9.67 -38.11 2.16
N TRP A 22 10.81 -38.22 2.84
CA TRP A 22 11.43 -37.11 3.59
C TRP A 22 12.40 -36.26 2.74
N PHE A 23 13.00 -36.84 1.69
CA PHE A 23 13.99 -36.15 0.85
C PHE A 23 13.41 -35.28 -0.27
N VAL A 24 12.10 -35.34 -0.52
CA VAL A 24 11.40 -34.32 -1.32
C VAL A 24 11.23 -33.08 -0.44
N SER A 25 12.35 -32.42 -0.16
CA SER A 25 12.38 -31.17 0.57
C SER A 25 11.37 -30.20 -0.05
N PRO A 26 10.47 -29.56 0.72
CA PRO A 26 9.53 -28.56 0.21
C PRO A 26 10.24 -27.27 -0.25
N TYR A 27 11.57 -27.20 -0.12
CA TYR A 27 12.39 -26.04 -0.43
C TYR A 27 12.24 -25.48 -1.87
N PRO A 28 12.29 -26.26 -2.96
CA PRO A 28 12.02 -25.75 -4.32
C PRO A 28 10.61 -25.15 -4.46
N ILE A 29 9.61 -25.71 -3.78
CA ILE A 29 8.23 -25.18 -3.80
C ILE A 29 8.21 -23.86 -3.02
N PHE A 30 8.80 -23.82 -1.84
CA PHE A 30 8.93 -22.62 -1.02
C PHE A 30 9.69 -21.50 -1.75
N MET A 31 10.80 -21.81 -2.40
CA MET A 31 11.59 -20.84 -3.18
C MET A 31 10.80 -20.31 -4.38
N ARG A 32 10.00 -21.15 -5.05
CA ARG A 32 9.13 -20.70 -6.14
C ARG A 32 7.99 -19.81 -5.62
N LEU A 33 7.43 -20.11 -4.46
CA LEU A 33 6.43 -19.26 -3.79
C LEU A 33 7.03 -17.92 -3.37
N ARG A 34 8.23 -17.94 -2.78
CA ARG A 34 8.96 -16.73 -2.37
C ARG A 34 9.22 -15.82 -3.56
N ARG A 35 9.77 -16.35 -4.66
CA ARG A 35 9.99 -15.56 -5.90
C ARG A 35 8.70 -14.97 -6.47
N LYS A 36 7.59 -15.70 -6.41
CA LYS A 36 6.27 -15.18 -6.85
C LYS A 36 5.79 -14.07 -5.93
N LEU A 37 5.98 -14.22 -4.62
CA LEU A 37 5.63 -13.20 -3.64
C LEU A 37 6.47 -11.95 -3.86
N ASP A 38 7.79 -12.11 -4.02
CA ASP A 38 8.74 -11.02 -4.29
C ASP A 38 8.34 -10.26 -5.57
N ALA A 39 8.07 -10.96 -6.66
CA ALA A 39 7.62 -10.35 -7.92
C ALA A 39 6.28 -9.60 -7.77
N LEU A 40 5.32 -10.13 -7.01
CA LEU A 40 4.05 -9.46 -6.75
C LEU A 40 4.23 -8.20 -5.89
N THR A 41 5.13 -8.23 -4.90
CA THR A 41 5.48 -7.04 -4.13
C THR A 41 6.14 -5.97 -4.98
N ASP A 42 7.03 -6.36 -5.90
CA ASP A 42 7.69 -5.42 -6.81
C ASP A 42 6.70 -4.75 -7.76
N THR A 43 5.81 -5.54 -8.39
CA THR A 43 4.76 -4.98 -9.26
C THR A 43 3.83 -4.05 -8.49
N LYS A 44 3.44 -4.43 -7.27
CA LYS A 44 2.57 -3.59 -6.43
C LYS A 44 3.27 -2.28 -6.05
N LYS A 45 4.57 -2.32 -5.77
CA LYS A 45 5.36 -1.12 -5.46
C LYS A 45 5.43 -0.18 -6.67
N GLU A 46 5.61 -0.73 -7.86
CA GLU A 46 5.61 0.06 -9.10
C GLU A 46 4.24 0.70 -9.38
N GLU A 47 3.15 -0.04 -9.19
CA GLU A 47 1.79 0.49 -9.34
C GLU A 47 1.50 1.63 -8.36
N ARG A 48 1.93 1.49 -7.10
CA ARG A 48 1.79 2.54 -6.08
C ARG A 48 2.58 3.80 -6.45
N ALA A 49 3.83 3.64 -6.88
CA ALA A 49 4.64 4.77 -7.32
C ALA A 49 3.99 5.50 -8.51
N LYS A 50 3.40 4.77 -9.46
CA LYS A 50 2.62 5.35 -10.56
C LYS A 50 1.37 6.07 -10.07
N ALA A 51 0.68 5.53 -9.07
CA ALA A 51 -0.52 6.14 -8.49
C ALA A 51 -0.19 7.48 -7.79
N VAL A 52 0.87 7.49 -6.96
CA VAL A 52 1.39 8.70 -6.29
C VAL A 52 1.79 9.75 -7.32
N GLN A 53 2.65 9.39 -8.28
CA GLN A 53 3.13 10.30 -9.31
C GLN A 53 1.99 10.85 -10.16
N GLY A 54 1.06 9.98 -10.59
CA GLY A 54 -0.09 10.40 -11.38
C GLY A 54 -1.04 11.31 -10.61
N CYS A 55 -1.20 11.11 -9.30
CA CYS A 55 -1.98 12.01 -8.45
C CYS A 55 -1.31 13.39 -8.34
N PHE A 56 -0.01 13.42 -8.05
CA PHE A 56 0.78 14.65 -8.03
C PHE A 56 0.67 15.43 -9.35
N GLU A 57 0.87 14.78 -10.50
CA GLU A 57 0.80 15.45 -11.80
C GLU A 57 -0.56 16.09 -12.05
N ARG A 58 -1.65 15.41 -11.70
CA ARG A 58 -3.00 15.98 -11.78
C ARG A 58 -3.19 17.16 -10.83
N SER A 59 -2.70 17.06 -9.59
CA SER A 59 -2.74 18.16 -8.62
C SER A 59 -1.98 19.38 -9.13
N ALA A 60 -0.77 19.18 -9.65
CA ALA A 60 0.07 20.24 -10.19
C ALA A 60 -0.58 20.93 -11.39
N VAL A 61 -1.23 20.19 -12.29
CA VAL A 61 -1.99 20.76 -13.41
C VAL A 61 -3.14 21.65 -12.90
N ILE A 62 -3.91 21.19 -11.91
CA ILE A 62 -5.01 21.95 -11.32
C ILE A 62 -4.49 23.22 -10.65
N LEU A 63 -3.42 23.10 -9.86
CA LEU A 63 -2.79 24.23 -9.19
C LEU A 63 -2.27 25.25 -10.20
N LYS A 64 -1.55 24.82 -11.23
CA LYS A 64 -1.06 25.72 -12.28
C LYS A 64 -2.19 26.51 -12.97
N GLN A 65 -3.37 25.91 -13.14
CA GLN A 65 -4.52 26.55 -13.77
C GLN A 65 -5.30 27.48 -12.84
N HIS A 66 -5.35 27.17 -11.54
CA HIS A 66 -6.30 27.79 -10.61
C HIS A 66 -5.68 28.29 -9.30
N HIS A 67 -4.34 28.42 -9.22
CA HIS A 67 -3.62 28.72 -7.97
C HIS A 67 -4.20 29.91 -7.19
N SER A 68 -4.60 30.99 -7.87
CA SER A 68 -5.09 32.21 -7.22
C SER A 68 -6.42 32.05 -6.47
N VAL A 69 -7.15 30.96 -6.70
CA VAL A 69 -8.50 30.75 -6.16
C VAL A 69 -8.63 29.40 -5.42
N LEU A 70 -7.68 28.49 -5.63
CA LEU A 70 -7.83 27.10 -5.22
C LEU A 70 -6.65 26.66 -4.34
N LEU A 71 -6.96 26.31 -3.09
CA LEU A 71 -5.97 25.82 -2.14
C LEU A 71 -5.43 24.44 -2.56
N PRO A 72 -4.17 24.12 -2.23
CA PRO A 72 -3.56 22.81 -2.52
C PRO A 72 -4.38 21.61 -2.04
N PHE A 73 -5.10 21.71 -0.91
CA PHE A 73 -6.04 20.68 -0.47
C PHE A 73 -7.09 20.33 -1.54
N HIS A 74 -7.72 21.35 -2.12
CA HIS A 74 -8.75 21.16 -3.14
C HIS A 74 -8.17 20.55 -4.42
N ALA A 75 -6.92 20.90 -4.75
CA ALA A 75 -6.24 20.33 -5.91
C ALA A 75 -5.95 18.85 -5.70
N LEU A 76 -5.48 18.47 -4.50
CA LEU A 76 -5.28 17.07 -4.11
C LEU A 76 -6.59 16.28 -4.14
N SER A 77 -7.66 16.83 -3.55
CA SER A 77 -8.98 16.19 -3.52
C SER A 77 -9.54 15.95 -4.92
N ARG A 78 -9.45 16.96 -5.81
CA ARG A 78 -9.88 16.88 -7.22
C ARG A 78 -8.99 15.98 -8.08
N ALA A 79 -7.71 15.86 -7.73
CA ALA A 79 -6.76 14.96 -8.40
C ALA A 79 -6.92 13.48 -8.03
N GLU A 80 -8.04 13.14 -7.37
CA GLU A 80 -8.37 11.80 -6.92
C GLU A 80 -7.47 11.27 -5.80
N GLY A 81 -6.96 12.14 -4.92
CA GLY A 81 -6.16 11.70 -3.75
C GLY A 81 -6.86 10.64 -2.88
N HIS A 82 -8.19 10.62 -2.86
CA HIS A 82 -9.00 9.59 -2.18
C HIS A 82 -8.86 8.17 -2.76
N ARG A 83 -8.25 8.00 -3.94
CA ARG A 83 -8.00 6.69 -4.58
C ARG A 83 -6.66 6.07 -4.19
N LEU A 84 -5.80 6.79 -3.47
CA LEU A 84 -4.54 6.24 -2.95
C LEU A 84 -4.82 5.13 -1.94
N GLU A 85 -3.87 4.22 -1.75
CA GLU A 85 -4.06 3.02 -0.92
C GLU A 85 -3.76 3.25 0.56
N SER A 86 -3.00 4.30 0.90
CA SER A 86 -2.59 4.57 2.29
C SER A 86 -2.32 6.04 2.57
N ASP A 87 -2.37 6.43 3.84
CA ASP A 87 -2.01 7.78 4.29
C ASP A 87 -0.55 8.13 3.96
N LYS A 88 0.34 7.12 3.90
CA LYS A 88 1.73 7.33 3.46
C LYS A 88 1.81 7.80 2.01
N GLU A 89 1.01 7.20 1.13
CA GLU A 89 0.95 7.64 -0.27
C GLU A 89 0.36 9.05 -0.37
N VAL A 90 -0.60 9.39 0.49
CA VAL A 90 -1.14 10.77 0.57
C VAL A 90 -0.05 11.75 1.02
N ALA A 91 0.73 11.39 2.04
CA ALA A 91 1.85 12.19 2.52
C ALA A 91 2.90 12.40 1.43
N GLU A 92 3.28 11.34 0.72
CA GLU A 92 4.21 11.44 -0.42
C GLU A 92 3.73 12.42 -1.49
N VAL A 93 2.44 12.42 -1.83
CA VAL A 93 1.89 13.42 -2.78
C VAL A 93 1.94 14.83 -2.18
N CYS A 94 1.67 14.99 -0.89
CA CYS A 94 1.73 16.29 -0.22
C CYS A 94 3.15 16.87 -0.22
N ASP A 95 4.14 16.04 0.08
CA ASP A 95 5.56 16.40 0.04
C ASP A 95 5.95 16.83 -1.38
N LEU A 96 5.56 16.07 -2.43
CA LEU A 96 5.83 16.43 -3.82
C LEU A 96 5.18 17.77 -4.23
N ILE A 97 3.97 18.05 -3.75
CA ILE A 97 3.29 19.34 -3.98
C ILE A 97 4.06 20.48 -3.31
N GLN A 98 4.53 20.26 -2.08
CA GLN A 98 5.31 21.26 -1.33
C GLN A 98 6.69 21.50 -1.97
N GLU A 99 7.38 20.44 -2.39
CA GLU A 99 8.64 20.51 -3.13
C GLU A 99 8.51 21.26 -4.46
N ALA A 100 7.33 21.19 -5.09
CA ALA A 100 7.00 21.96 -6.29
C ALA A 100 6.75 23.45 -6.02
N GLY A 101 6.81 23.89 -4.76
CA GLY A 101 6.72 25.30 -4.35
C GLY A 101 5.31 25.77 -4.00
N TYR A 102 4.36 24.85 -3.78
CA TYR A 102 3.01 25.16 -3.30
C TYR A 102 2.91 24.96 -1.78
N ASP A 103 1.88 25.52 -1.15
CA ASP A 103 1.60 25.27 0.27
C ASP A 103 1.27 23.79 0.50
N HIS A 104 1.52 23.30 1.72
CA HIS A 104 1.26 21.90 2.03
C HIS A 104 -0.27 21.64 2.01
N PRO A 105 -0.79 20.60 1.32
CA PRO A 105 -2.23 20.38 1.18
C PRO A 105 -3.02 20.28 2.48
N PHE A 106 -2.39 19.89 3.59
CA PHE A 106 -3.01 19.84 4.92
C PHE A 106 -2.58 20.97 5.85
N GLU A 107 -1.91 22.01 5.34
CA GLU A 107 -1.60 23.20 6.14
C GLU A 107 -2.89 23.84 6.68
N GLY A 108 -2.90 24.16 7.98
CA GLY A 108 -4.10 24.64 8.68
C GLY A 108 -5.13 23.57 9.07
N ILE A 109 -5.05 22.35 8.50
CA ILE A 109 -5.96 21.23 8.81
C ILE A 109 -5.27 20.24 9.77
N SER A 110 -4.01 19.90 9.50
CA SER A 110 -3.19 18.98 10.28
C SER A 110 -2.12 19.72 11.08
N PRO A 111 -1.79 19.29 12.31
CA PRO A 111 -2.41 18.17 13.05
C PRO A 111 -3.67 18.54 13.84
N GLY A 112 -4.11 19.81 13.77
CA GLY A 112 -5.12 20.36 14.69
C GLY A 112 -6.52 19.73 14.59
N TYR A 113 -6.94 19.35 13.39
CA TYR A 113 -8.28 18.81 13.14
C TYR A 113 -8.25 17.39 12.58
N VAL A 114 -7.35 17.14 11.62
CA VAL A 114 -7.19 15.83 10.99
C VAL A 114 -5.73 15.39 11.12
N PRO A 115 -5.43 14.39 11.97
CA PRO A 115 -4.07 13.89 12.10
C PRO A 115 -3.68 13.10 10.84
N GLU A 116 -2.39 12.98 10.59
CA GLU A 116 -1.83 12.34 9.38
C GLU A 116 -2.36 10.93 9.12
N LYS A 117 -2.54 10.14 10.19
CA LYS A 117 -3.10 8.78 10.14
C LYS A 117 -4.53 8.69 9.56
N ASP A 118 -5.23 9.82 9.47
CA ASP A 118 -6.64 9.90 9.06
C ASP A 118 -6.81 10.68 7.74
N TRP A 119 -5.72 11.09 7.07
CA TRP A 119 -5.77 11.91 5.85
C TRP A 119 -6.52 11.23 4.70
N LEU A 120 -6.28 9.95 4.45
CA LEU A 120 -6.96 9.20 3.39
C LEU A 120 -8.46 9.04 3.70
N SER A 121 -8.78 8.76 4.97
CA SER A 121 -10.17 8.66 5.43
C SER A 121 -10.90 10.00 5.25
N PHE A 122 -10.24 11.11 5.59
CA PHE A 122 -10.77 12.44 5.37
C PHE A 122 -10.96 12.77 3.89
N LEU A 123 -10.00 12.44 3.01
CA LEU A 123 -10.16 12.63 1.57
C LEU A 123 -11.35 11.83 1.00
N LYS A 124 -11.59 10.61 1.50
CA LYS A 124 -12.76 9.82 1.14
C LYS A 124 -14.05 10.46 1.63
N TYR A 125 -14.05 10.99 2.85
CA TYR A 125 -15.19 11.72 3.41
C TYR A 125 -15.54 12.96 2.58
N VAL A 126 -14.56 13.82 2.29
CA VAL A 126 -14.73 15.05 1.50
C VAL A 126 -15.26 14.76 0.09
N LYS A 127 -14.85 13.65 -0.53
CA LYS A 127 -15.40 13.20 -1.82
C LYS A 127 -16.93 13.02 -1.76
N HIS A 128 -17.44 12.49 -0.66
CA HIS A 128 -18.87 12.21 -0.48
C HIS A 128 -19.65 13.41 0.07
N ALA A 129 -18.95 14.42 0.60
CA ALA A 129 -19.54 15.62 1.19
C ALA A 129 -18.93 16.90 0.59
N PRO A 130 -19.30 17.25 -0.67
CA PRO A 130 -18.64 18.33 -1.43
C PRO A 130 -18.89 19.75 -0.90
N ASN A 131 -19.79 19.93 0.07
CA ASN A 131 -20.13 21.22 0.66
C ASN A 131 -19.42 21.50 1.99
N ILE A 132 -18.54 20.61 2.45
CA ILE A 132 -17.83 20.79 3.71
C ILE A 132 -16.64 21.72 3.48
N ASN A 133 -16.48 22.69 4.37
CA ASN A 133 -15.28 23.51 4.41
C ASN A 133 -14.16 22.69 5.08
N PRO A 134 -13.16 22.19 4.34
CA PRO A 134 -12.13 21.32 4.90
C PRO A 134 -11.25 22.03 5.93
N GLU A 135 -11.20 23.36 5.91
CA GLU A 135 -10.47 24.17 6.89
C GLU A 135 -11.06 24.08 8.31
N GLU A 136 -12.34 23.72 8.45
CA GLU A 136 -12.94 23.65 9.78
C GLU A 136 -12.80 22.29 10.44
N GLY A 137 -12.56 21.20 9.68
CA GLY A 137 -12.25 19.82 10.13
C GLY A 137 -13.19 19.18 11.18
N LYS A 138 -14.11 19.96 11.75
CA LYS A 138 -15.02 19.66 12.84
C LYS A 138 -16.13 18.74 12.37
N ASP A 139 -16.63 18.97 11.15
CA ASP A 139 -17.62 18.12 10.51
C ASP A 139 -17.12 16.67 10.34
N TYR A 140 -15.80 16.47 10.18
CA TYR A 140 -15.20 15.15 10.14
C TYR A 140 -15.15 14.49 11.53
N ILE A 141 -14.77 15.25 12.56
CA ILE A 141 -14.76 14.75 13.95
C ILE A 141 -16.17 14.36 14.40
N ASP A 142 -17.19 15.15 14.06
CA ASP A 142 -18.58 14.88 14.45
C ASP A 142 -19.18 13.68 13.69
N ALA A 143 -18.61 13.30 12.53
CA ALA A 143 -19.05 12.18 11.70
C ALA A 143 -18.27 10.86 11.90
N SER A 144 -17.20 10.88 12.71
CA SER A 144 -16.28 9.75 12.97
C SER A 144 -16.57 9.06 14.29
#